data_AF-A0A2N1BUA8-F1
#
_entry.id   AF-A0A2N1BUA8-F1
#
_cell.length_a   1.000
_cell.length_b   1.000
_cell.length_c   1.000
_cell.angle_alpha   90.00
_cell.angle_beta   90.00
_cell.angle_gamma   90.00
#
_symmetry.space_group_name_H-M   'P 1'
#
loop_
_entity.id
_entity.type
_entity.pdbx_description
1 polymer ?
#
loop_
_entity_poly.entity_id
_entity_poly.type
_entity_poly.pdbx_seq_one_letter_code
_entity_poly.pdbx_strand_id
1 'polypeptide(L)' 'MNSTKVVAISGVSGAGKTTIVKQLAKEFNCPFLLFDDHTDKETYPENMKAWLKSGANVSLI' A
#
# COMPACT_ATOMS: atom_id res chain seq x y z
N MET A 1 26.35 -3.06 6.83
CA MET A 1 25.50 -1.98 6.29
C MET A 1 24.10 -2.16 6.85
N ASN A 2 23.51 -1.13 7.46
CA ASN A 2 22.14 -1.20 7.94
C ASN A 2 21.24 -0.72 6.80
N SER A 3 20.56 -1.63 6.12
CA SER A 3 19.64 -1.29 5.02
C SER A 3 18.33 -0.76 5.58
N THR A 4 17.81 0.34 5.02
CA THR A 4 16.46 0.81 5.33
C THR A 4 15.44 -0.30 5.05
N LYS A 5 14.61 -0.62 6.03
CA LYS A 5 13.53 -1.59 5.88
C LYS A 5 12.25 -0.86 5.46
N VAL A 6 11.66 -1.29 4.35
CA VAL A 6 10.37 -0.79 3.87
C VAL A 6 9.31 -1.81 4.22
N VAL A 7 8.21 -1.36 4.84
CA VAL A 7 7.09 -2.21 5.26
C VAL A 7 5.83 -1.75 4.56
N ALA A 8 5.20 -2.65 3.80
CA ALA A 8 3.90 -2.40 3.17
C ALA A 8 2.78 -3.02 4.02
N ILE A 9 1.69 -2.28 4.23
CA ILE A 9 0.52 -2.74 4.99
C ILE A 9 -0.69 -2.76 4.05
N SER A 10 -1.23 -3.95 3.80
CA SER A 10 -2.38 -4.18 2.90
C SER A 10 -3.58 -4.74 3.66
N GLY A 11 -4.78 -4.60 3.08
CA GLY A 11 -6.04 -5.03 3.68
C GLY A 11 -7.23 -4.29 3.09
N VAL A 12 -8.43 -4.79 3.36
CA VAL A 12 -9.68 -4.20 2.84
C VAL A 12 -9.92 -2.79 3.38
N SER A 13 -10.74 -2.00 2.68
CA SER A 13 -11.18 -0.69 3.19
C SER A 13 -11.85 -0.85 4.56
N GLY A 14 -11.58 0.06 5.49
CA GLY A 14 -12.07 -0.03 6.88
C GLY A 14 -11.30 -0.97 7.81
N ALA A 15 -10.32 -1.76 7.34
CA ALA A 15 -9.53 -2.67 8.18
C ALA A 15 -8.53 -2.00 9.16
N GLY A 16 -8.53 -0.66 9.25
CA GLY A 16 -7.64 0.08 10.17
C GLY A 16 -6.22 0.31 9.66
N LYS A 17 -5.94 0.11 8.36
CA LYS A 17 -4.60 0.31 7.76
C LYS A 17 -3.99 1.68 8.06
N THR A 18 -4.74 2.75 7.80
CA THR A 18 -4.28 4.12 8.04
C THR A 18 -4.02 4.39 9.51
N THR A 19 -4.81 3.78 10.41
CA THR A 19 -4.62 3.89 11.86
C THR A 19 -3.30 3.25 12.29
N ILE A 20 -3.04 2.01 11.86
CA ILE A 20 -1.82 1.31 12.27
C ILE A 20 -0.57 1.95 11.65
N VAL A 21 -0.62 2.42 10.39
CA VAL A 21 0.50 3.14 9.75
C VAL A 21 0.89 4.37 10.55
N LYS A 22 -0.08 5.19 10.97
CA LYS A 22 0.17 6.41 11.77
C LYS A 22 0.74 6.09 13.16
N GLN A 23 0.25 5.01 13.79
CA GLN A 23 0.77 4.56 15.09
C GLN A 23 2.22 4.08 14.98
N LEU A 24 2.53 3.25 13.97
CA LEU A 24 3.88 2.74 13.75
C LEU A 24 4.86 3.87 13.37
N ALA A 25 4.43 4.82 12.55
CA ALA A 25 5.25 5.99 12.19
C ALA A 25 5.65 6.82 13.42
N LYS A 26 4.71 7.01 14.36
CA LYS A 26 4.97 7.67 15.63
C LYS A 26 5.92 6.85 16.51
N GLU A 27 5.67 5.54 16.64
CA GLU A 27 6.47 4.64 17.48
C GLU A 27 7.92 4.54 17.02
N PHE A 28 8.14 4.40 15.72
CA PHE A 28 9.47 4.27 15.13
C PHE A 28 10.10 5.60 14.72
N ASN A 29 9.41 6.73 14.96
CA ASN A 29 9.83 8.07 14.52
C ASN A 29 10.29 8.08 13.05
N CYS A 30 9.44 7.54 12.17
CA CYS A 30 9.77 7.33 10.76
C CYS A 30 8.69 7.91 9.83
N PRO A 31 9.04 8.24 8.57
CA PRO A 31 8.07 8.68 7.60
C PRO A 31 7.13 7.55 7.19
N PHE A 32 5.94 7.91 6.73
CA PHE A 32 4.98 6.99 6.13
C PHE A 32 4.40 7.55 4.84
N LEU A 33 3.88 6.65 4.00
CA LEU A 33 3.20 6.97 2.74
C LEU A 33 1.84 6.29 2.76
N LEU A 34 0.81 6.99 2.30
CA LEU A 34 -0.50 6.39 2.03
C LEU A 34 -0.64 6.26 0.52
N PHE A 35 -0.84 5.04 0.03
CA PHE A 35 -0.97 4.79 -1.41
C PHE A 35 -2.09 5.62 -2.04
N ASP A 36 -3.21 5.77 -1.33
CA ASP A 36 -4.37 6.54 -1.78
C ASP A 36 -4.06 8.02 -2.03
N ASP A 37 -3.02 8.59 -1.41
CA ASP A 37 -2.59 9.98 -1.62
C ASP A 37 -1.76 10.15 -2.91
N HIS A 38 -1.32 9.05 -3.51
CA HIS A 38 -0.42 9.02 -4.67
C HIS A 38 -1.00 8.26 -5.88
N THR A 39 -2.25 7.81 -5.79
CA THR A 39 -2.95 7.10 -6.87
C THR A 39 -4.22 7.84 -7.26
N ASP A 40 -4.42 8.07 -8.57
CA ASP A 40 -5.73 8.50 -9.07
C ASP A 40 -6.74 7.38 -8.87
N LYS A 41 -7.92 7.68 -8.33
CA LYS A 41 -9.00 6.69 -8.08
C LYS A 41 -9.39 5.89 -9.32
N GLU A 42 -9.17 6.47 -10.50
CA GLU A 42 -9.42 5.87 -11.82
C GLU A 42 -8.40 4.78 -12.21
N THR A 43 -7.27 4.65 -11.49
CA THR A 43 -6.21 3.68 -11.82
C THR A 43 -6.37 2.33 -11.12
N TYR A 44 -7.30 2.23 -10.16
CA TYR A 44 -7.59 0.94 -9.53
C TYR A 44 -8.48 0.10 -10.45
N PRO A 45 -8.10 -1.15 -10.74
CA PRO A 45 -8.96 -2.04 -11.50
C PRO A 45 -10.23 -2.34 -10.71
N GLU A 46 -11.39 -1.98 -11.26
CA GLU A 46 -12.72 -2.24 -10.67
C GLU A 46 -12.89 -3.70 -10.25
N ASN A 47 -12.22 -4.61 -10.96
CA ASN A 47 -12.20 -6.03 -10.65
C ASN A 47 -10.76 -6.52 -10.47
N MET A 48 -10.27 -6.42 -9.23
CA MET A 48 -8.93 -6.92 -8.84
C MET A 48 -8.71 -8.39 -9.23
N LYS A 49 -9.74 -9.23 -9.19
CA LYS A 49 -9.63 -10.66 -9.56
C LYS A 49 -9.45 -10.83 -11.07
N ALA A 50 -10.13 -10.03 -11.87
CA ALA A 50 -9.95 -9.99 -13.31
C ALA A 50 -8.57 -9.43 -13.67
N TRP A 51 -8.14 -8.34 -13.02
CA TRP A 51 -6.82 -7.73 -13.21
C TRP A 51 -5.67 -8.69 -12.92
N LEU A 52 -5.76 -9.44 -11.82
CA LEU A 52 -4.77 -10.46 -11.48
C LEU A 52 -4.76 -11.58 -12.53
N LYS A 53 -5.94 -12.04 -12.98
CA LYS A 53 -6.08 -13.10 -13.99
C LYS A 53 -5.69 -12.66 -15.40
N SER A 54 -5.84 -11.38 -15.74
CA SER A 54 -5.51 -10.81 -17.05
C SER A 54 -4.02 -10.55 -17.23
N GLY A 55 -3.18 -11.01 -16.30
CA GLY A 55 -1.73 -10.94 -16.42
C GLY A 55 -1.19 -9.57 -16.05
N ALA A 56 -1.70 -8.96 -14.97
CA ALA A 56 -1.00 -7.87 -14.32
C ALA A 56 0.42 -8.33 -13.98
N ASN A 57 1.38 -7.93 -14.80
CA ASN A 57 2.78 -8.23 -14.57
C ASN A 57 3.22 -7.42 -13.34
N VAL A 58 3.20 -8.05 -12.17
CA VAL A 58 3.57 -7.45 -10.88
C VAL A 58 5.04 -7.01 -10.83
N SER A 59 5.84 -7.31 -11.87
CA SER A 59 7.22 -6.83 -12.04
C SER A 59 7.34 -5.52 -12.82
N LEU A 60 6.22 -4.92 -13.26
CA LEU A 60 6.19 -3.67 -14.03
C LEU A 60 5.94 -2.42 -13.17
N ILE A 61 5.89 -2.56 -11.85
CA ILE A 61 5.65 -1.49 -10.87
C ILE A 61 6.85 -1.41 -9.91
#